data_AF-A0A5A9NGT6-F1
#
_entry.id   AF-A0A5A9NGT6-F1
#
_cell.length_a   1.000
_cell.length_b   1.000
_cell.length_c   1.000
_cell.angle_alpha   90.00
_cell.angle_beta   90.00
_cell.angle_gamma   90.00
#
_symmetry.space_group_name_H-M   'P 1'
#
loop_
_entity.id
_entity.type
_entity.pdbx_description
1 polymer ?
#
loop_
_entity_poly.entity_id
_entity_poly.type
_entity_poly.pdbx_seq_one_letter_code
_entity_poly.pdbx_strand_id
1 'polypeptide(L)'
;MEEEGCARETDYRVHVKSKAIVREQLEKYKDLFKKLLDGQCQISEEDKATLLKEMVVNFEFTVQENILIGGLSWDEASEDYCEDHGNQLNDILDEKIVETAWKRSSYPKQIRNQVVRSLRAKRKIMGLYEQAVKPEDIKPDPVQEAIMKNVSTSAPTMFKRASAVMKSLKSLKQSAEGLRQVLDMKPSAEWVEIYKEVLGGPVGAACPDLHHRLPSTIERAVSDAEYSADYVPASKIIHNETNDNM
;
A
#
# COMPACT_ATOMS: atom_id res chain seq x y z
N MET A 1 17.67 -57.41 25.85
CA MET A 1 16.63 -56.87 26.74
C MET A 1 17.17 -57.14 28.13
N GLU A 2 18.03 -56.25 28.61
CA GLU A 2 18.65 -56.35 29.93
C GLU A 2 18.03 -55.21 30.74
N GLU A 3 17.19 -55.58 31.70
CA GLU A 3 16.68 -54.67 32.71
C GLU A 3 17.84 -54.30 33.64
N GLU A 4 18.40 -53.11 33.47
CA GLU A 4 19.18 -52.47 34.54
C GLU A 4 18.21 -52.07 35.65
N GLY A 5 18.26 -52.84 36.74
CA GLY A 5 17.55 -52.58 37.97
C GLY A 5 17.89 -51.19 38.50
N CYS A 6 16.86 -50.36 38.63
CA CYS A 6 16.90 -49.05 39.24
C CYS A 6 17.18 -49.16 40.75
N ALA A 7 18.43 -49.33 41.14
CA ALA A 7 18.87 -49.09 42.51
C ALA A 7 19.04 -47.56 42.67
N ARG A 8 17.99 -46.87 43.14
CA ARG A 8 18.15 -45.51 43.63
C ARG A 8 18.93 -45.63 44.94
N GLU A 9 20.22 -45.32 44.91
CA GLU A 9 21.02 -45.12 46.12
C GLU A 9 20.33 -44.04 46.96
N THR A 10 19.67 -44.44 48.04
CA THR A 10 19.09 -43.50 48.99
C THR A 10 20.22 -42.88 49.75
N ASP A 11 20.40 -41.58 49.59
CA ASP A 11 21.39 -40.83 50.36
C ASP A 11 20.96 -40.80 51.84
N TYR A 12 21.75 -41.45 52.70
CA TYR A 12 21.48 -41.56 54.13
C TYR A 12 21.98 -40.34 54.93
N ARG A 13 22.58 -39.35 54.25
CA ARG A 13 23.12 -38.15 54.90
C ARG A 13 22.02 -37.26 55.46
N VAL A 14 22.33 -36.62 56.59
CA VAL A 14 21.39 -35.76 57.31
C VAL A 14 21.25 -34.43 56.59
N HIS A 15 20.01 -34.03 56.30
CA HIS A 15 19.73 -32.78 55.61
C HIS A 15 19.66 -31.61 56.59
N VAL A 16 20.49 -30.61 56.38
CA VAL A 16 20.57 -29.39 57.18
C VAL A 16 20.33 -28.16 56.30
N LYS A 17 19.70 -27.14 56.88
CA LYS A 17 19.28 -25.92 56.15
C LYS A 17 20.38 -24.87 56.01
N SER A 18 21.33 -24.81 56.94
CA SER A 18 22.43 -23.83 56.92
C SER A 18 23.70 -24.43 57.50
N LYS A 19 24.83 -24.11 56.86
CA LYS A 19 26.18 -24.46 57.27
C LYS A 19 26.57 -23.79 58.60
N ALA A 20 26.08 -22.58 58.85
CA ALA A 20 26.36 -21.82 60.07
C ALA A 20 25.88 -22.55 61.34
N ILE A 21 24.69 -23.16 61.27
CA ILE A 21 24.12 -23.92 62.40
C ILE A 21 25.01 -25.12 62.76
N VAL A 22 25.50 -25.85 61.75
CA VAL A 22 26.38 -27.01 61.97
C VAL A 22 27.69 -26.58 62.62
N ARG A 23 28.28 -25.48 62.15
CA ARG A 23 29.52 -24.93 62.74
C ARG A 23 29.35 -24.51 64.19
N GLU A 24 28.24 -23.84 64.53
CA GLU A 24 27.93 -23.47 65.91
C GLU A 24 27.82 -24.68 66.83
N GLN A 25 27.22 -25.77 66.34
CA GLN A 25 27.11 -27.03 67.10
C GLN A 25 28.46 -27.72 67.25
N LEU A 26 29.28 -27.79 66.19
CA LEU A 26 30.63 -28.35 66.26
C LEU A 26 31.48 -27.63 67.32
N GLU A 27 31.37 -26.31 67.42
CA GLU A 27 32.08 -25.53 68.44
C GLU A 27 31.65 -25.90 69.87
N LYS A 28 30.34 -26.09 70.10
CA LYS A 28 29.83 -26.57 71.40
C LYS A 28 30.36 -27.97 71.74
N TYR A 29 30.48 -28.85 70.75
CA TYR A 29 31.04 -30.20 70.95
C TYR A 29 32.55 -30.16 71.25
N LYS A 30 33.31 -29.23 70.67
CA LYS A 30 34.72 -29.01 71.04
C LYS A 30 34.87 -28.63 72.51
N ASP A 31 34.04 -27.72 73.00
CA ASP A 31 34.03 -27.34 74.42
C ASP A 31 33.70 -28.52 75.34
N LEU A 32 32.85 -29.45 74.89
CA LEU A 32 32.54 -30.68 75.63
C LEU A 32 33.73 -31.65 75.64
N PHE A 33 34.41 -31.84 74.51
CA PHE A 33 35.63 -32.68 74.47
C PHE A 33 36.74 -32.12 75.34
N LYS A 34 36.88 -30.79 75.39
CA LYS A 34 37.81 -30.11 76.29
C LYS A 34 37.49 -30.42 77.76
N LYS A 35 36.23 -30.20 78.18
CA LYS A 35 35.78 -30.52 79.55
C LYS A 35 35.95 -32.00 79.90
N LEU A 36 35.74 -32.90 78.94
CA LEU A 36 35.90 -34.34 79.13
C LEU A 36 37.36 -34.71 79.40
N LEU A 37 38.31 -34.14 78.65
CA LEU A 37 39.74 -34.40 78.82
C LEU A 37 40.33 -33.72 80.06
N ASP A 38 39.83 -32.53 80.43
CA ASP A 38 40.20 -31.85 81.66
C ASP A 38 39.84 -32.68 82.92
N GLY A 39 38.76 -33.46 82.85
CA GLY A 39 38.34 -34.38 83.92
C GLY A 39 39.19 -35.65 84.06
N GLN A 40 40.10 -35.94 83.13
CA GLN A 40 40.96 -37.13 83.14
C GLN A 40 42.31 -36.81 83.80
N CYS A 41 42.50 -37.21 85.06
CA CYS A 41 43.75 -36.94 85.80
C CYS A 41 44.93 -37.86 85.42
N GLN A 42 44.72 -38.87 84.56
CA GLN A 42 45.71 -39.93 84.27
C GLN A 42 46.56 -39.67 83.01
N ILE A 43 46.27 -38.61 82.26
CA ILE A 43 46.90 -38.31 80.97
C ILE A 43 47.78 -37.07 81.14
N SER A 44 48.97 -37.07 80.54
CA SER A 44 49.84 -35.89 80.51
C SER A 44 49.17 -34.74 79.75
N GLU A 45 49.43 -33.49 80.14
CA GLU A 45 48.84 -32.31 79.46
C GLU A 45 49.23 -32.24 77.98
N GLU A 46 50.41 -32.73 77.62
CA GLU A 46 50.88 -32.82 76.23
C GLU A 46 50.07 -33.84 75.41
N ASP A 47 49.80 -35.01 75.98
CA ASP A 47 49.02 -36.07 75.35
C ASP A 47 47.52 -35.73 75.28
N LYS A 48 47.01 -34.94 76.23
CA LYS A 48 45.63 -34.42 76.19
C LYS A 48 45.44 -33.46 75.02
N ALA A 49 46.40 -32.58 74.78
CA ALA A 49 46.31 -31.58 73.71
C ALA A 49 46.36 -32.23 72.33
N THR A 50 47.21 -33.24 72.13
CA THR A 50 47.27 -34.01 70.87
C THR A 50 45.99 -34.81 70.66
N LEU A 51 45.50 -35.51 71.69
CA LEU A 51 44.26 -36.29 71.62
C LEU A 51 43.04 -35.40 71.35
N LEU A 52 42.95 -34.23 71.98
CA LEU A 52 41.87 -33.27 71.73
C LEU A 52 41.86 -32.84 70.27
N LYS A 53 43.03 -32.51 69.71
CA LYS A 53 43.14 -32.07 68.31
C LYS A 53 42.72 -33.17 67.35
N GLU A 54 43.20 -34.40 67.55
CA GLU A 54 42.84 -35.55 66.70
C GLU A 54 41.35 -35.88 66.80
N MET A 55 40.78 -35.89 68.01
CA MET A 55 39.37 -36.16 68.24
C MET A 55 38.48 -35.12 67.56
N VAL A 56 38.83 -33.84 67.67
CA VAL A 56 38.07 -32.76 67.04
C VAL A 56 38.13 -32.87 65.52
N VAL A 57 39.32 -33.05 64.93
CA VAL A 57 39.46 -33.16 63.46
C VAL A 57 38.71 -34.37 62.93
N ASN A 58 38.86 -35.54 63.55
CA ASN A 58 38.18 -36.76 63.11
C ASN A 58 36.66 -36.65 63.25
N PHE A 59 36.19 -36.05 64.34
CA PHE A 59 34.76 -35.83 64.57
C PHE A 59 34.18 -34.82 63.56
N GLU A 60 34.83 -33.67 63.37
CA GLU A 60 34.40 -32.67 62.38
C GLU A 60 34.33 -33.27 60.98
N PHE A 61 35.37 -33.98 60.55
CA PHE A 61 35.41 -34.64 59.24
C PHE A 61 34.26 -35.64 59.08
N THR A 62 34.06 -36.50 60.08
CA THR A 62 32.97 -37.49 60.07
C THR A 62 31.61 -36.81 59.98
N VAL A 63 31.39 -35.72 60.73
CA VAL A 63 30.14 -34.97 60.71
C VAL A 63 29.92 -34.30 59.35
N GLN A 64 30.98 -33.76 58.73
CA GLN A 64 30.90 -33.11 57.42
C GLN A 64 30.57 -34.10 56.30
N GLU A 65 31.15 -35.30 56.31
CA GLU A 65 30.83 -36.34 55.31
C GLU A 65 29.38 -36.85 55.43
N ASN A 66 28.79 -36.80 56.62
CA ASN A 66 27.46 -37.34 56.90
C ASN A 66 26.32 -36.30 56.79
N ILE A 67 26.61 -35.08 56.36
CA ILE A 67 25.63 -33.99 56.25
C ILE A 67 25.50 -33.50 54.81
N LEU A 68 24.27 -33.13 54.45
CA LEU A 68 23.93 -32.39 53.23
C LEU A 68 23.35 -31.03 53.58
N ILE A 69 23.83 -29.98 52.92
CA ILE A 69 23.31 -28.62 53.09
C ILE A 69 22.56 -28.24 51.82
N GLY A 70 21.24 -28.14 51.90
CA GLY A 70 20.41 -27.82 50.74
C GLY A 70 20.51 -28.84 49.58
N GLY A 71 20.90 -30.08 49.87
CA GLY A 71 21.13 -31.13 48.87
C GLY A 71 22.53 -31.14 48.26
N LEU A 72 23.43 -30.25 48.71
CA LEU A 72 24.84 -30.21 48.32
C LEU A 72 25.74 -30.79 49.42
N SER A 73 26.90 -31.29 49.04
CA SER A 73 27.93 -31.74 49.99
C SER A 73 28.51 -30.56 50.77
N TRP A 74 29.20 -30.84 51.89
CA TRP A 74 29.77 -29.81 52.75
C TRP A 74 30.71 -28.83 52.04
N ASP A 75 31.49 -29.31 51.06
CA ASP A 75 32.45 -28.52 50.30
C ASP A 75 31.79 -27.71 49.17
N GLU A 76 30.73 -28.24 48.57
CA GLU A 76 29.98 -27.58 47.50
C GLU A 76 28.98 -26.54 48.03
N ALA A 77 28.54 -26.71 49.27
CA ALA A 77 27.65 -25.77 49.93
C ALA A 77 28.38 -24.43 50.16
N SER A 78 27.83 -23.37 49.56
CA SER A 78 28.36 -22.02 49.73
C SER A 78 28.40 -21.62 51.19
N GLU A 79 29.49 -21.00 51.60
CA GLU A 79 29.55 -20.31 52.88
C GLU A 79 28.53 -19.17 52.90
N ASP A 80 27.75 -19.06 53.98
CA ASP A 80 26.79 -17.96 54.14
C ASP A 80 27.51 -16.62 53.88
N TYR A 81 26.92 -15.83 52.96
CA TYR A 81 27.50 -14.65 52.36
C TYR A 81 28.18 -13.72 53.39
N CYS A 82 29.44 -13.37 53.14
CA CYS A 82 30.14 -12.32 53.90
C CYS A 82 29.34 -11.01 53.80
N GLU A 83 29.10 -10.35 54.93
CA GLU A 83 28.35 -9.09 55.04
C GLU A 83 28.87 -8.00 54.07
N ASP A 84 30.16 -8.05 53.73
CA ASP A 84 30.82 -7.12 52.81
C ASP A 84 30.25 -7.18 51.38
N HIS A 85 29.84 -8.36 50.91
CA HIS A 85 29.21 -8.50 49.58
C HIS A 85 27.82 -7.87 49.51
N GLY A 86 27.11 -7.81 50.64
CA GLY A 86 25.80 -7.16 50.73
C GLY A 86 25.90 -5.65 50.51
N ASN A 87 26.93 -5.03 51.10
CA ASN A 87 27.16 -3.59 50.96
C ASN A 87 27.58 -3.23 49.53
N GLN A 88 28.50 -3.98 48.93
CA GLN A 88 28.92 -3.77 47.55
C GLN A 88 27.74 -3.91 46.56
N LEU A 89 26.87 -4.88 46.77
CA LEU A 89 25.69 -5.06 45.92
C LEU A 89 24.71 -3.88 46.03
N ASN A 90 24.51 -3.37 47.24
CA ASN A 90 23.65 -2.21 47.48
C ASN A 90 24.19 -0.94 46.80
N ASP A 91 25.51 -0.71 46.85
CA ASP A 91 26.13 0.43 46.17
C ASP A 91 25.94 0.37 44.65
N ILE A 92 26.12 -0.81 44.06
CA ILE A 92 25.87 -1.05 42.62
C ILE A 92 24.39 -0.81 42.30
N LEU A 93 23.49 -1.29 43.15
CA LEU A 93 22.05 -1.12 42.96
C LEU A 93 21.68 0.36 42.98
N ASP A 94 22.17 1.13 43.95
CA ASP A 94 21.91 2.56 44.07
C ASP A 94 22.45 3.34 42.86
N GLU A 95 23.66 3.00 42.39
CA GLU A 95 24.21 3.57 41.16
C GLU A 95 23.25 3.36 39.98
N LYS A 96 22.74 2.13 39.81
CA LYS A 96 21.82 1.80 38.71
C LYS A 96 20.46 2.46 38.86
N ILE A 97 19.97 2.62 40.08
CA ILE A 97 18.72 3.35 40.35
C ILE A 97 18.88 4.82 39.93
N VAL A 98 19.97 5.47 40.34
CA VAL A 98 20.25 6.88 40.01
C VAL A 98 20.44 7.06 38.51
N GLU A 99 21.24 6.20 37.86
CA GLU A 99 21.47 6.23 36.42
C GLU A 99 20.15 6.13 35.64
N THR A 100 19.29 5.20 36.06
CA THR A 100 17.99 4.96 35.44
C THR A 100 17.04 6.14 35.65
N ALA A 101 16.97 6.69 36.87
CA ALA A 101 16.15 7.86 37.18
C ALA A 101 16.60 9.08 36.36
N TRP A 102 17.91 9.30 36.25
CA TRP A 102 18.48 10.38 35.45
C TRP A 102 18.16 10.22 33.96
N LYS A 103 18.33 9.01 33.39
CA LYS A 103 17.97 8.70 32.01
C LYS A 103 16.49 8.97 31.75
N ARG A 104 15.59 8.51 32.63
CA ARG A 104 14.13 8.74 32.53
C ARG A 104 13.75 10.22 32.55
N SER A 105 14.48 11.05 33.31
CA SER A 105 14.22 12.49 33.41
C SER A 105 14.82 13.32 32.26
N SER A 106 16.02 12.96 31.80
CA SER A 106 16.82 13.77 30.87
C SER A 106 16.62 13.38 29.41
N TYR A 107 16.63 12.08 29.09
CA TYR A 107 16.67 11.60 27.70
C TYR A 107 15.43 12.00 26.89
N PRO A 108 14.19 11.89 27.40
CA PRO A 108 13.01 12.31 26.64
C PRO A 108 13.07 13.79 26.21
N LYS A 109 13.64 14.66 27.05
CA LYS A 109 13.80 16.08 26.76
C LYS A 109 14.83 16.30 25.64
N GLN A 110 15.94 15.57 25.67
CA GLN A 110 16.99 15.64 24.65
C GLN A 110 16.52 15.07 23.31
N ILE A 111 15.91 13.89 23.32
CA ILE A 111 15.37 13.21 22.12
C ILE A 111 14.31 14.08 21.46
N ARG A 112 13.35 14.60 22.24
CA ARG A 112 12.31 15.50 21.72
C ARG A 112 12.90 16.68 20.95
N ASN A 113 13.93 17.33 21.51
CA ASN A 113 14.54 18.48 20.86
C ASN A 113 15.20 18.11 19.52
N GLN A 114 15.85 16.94 19.42
CA GLN A 114 16.43 16.49 18.16
C GLN A 114 15.41 16.06 17.12
N VAL A 115 14.36 15.34 17.53
CA VAL A 115 13.27 14.95 16.63
C VAL A 115 12.53 16.18 16.10
N VAL A 116 12.27 17.18 16.94
CA VAL A 116 11.64 18.43 16.49
C VAL A 116 12.53 19.18 15.50
N ARG A 117 13.85 19.24 15.73
CA ARG A 117 14.80 19.86 14.79
C ARG A 117 14.84 19.12 13.46
N SER A 118 14.92 17.80 13.46
CA SER A 118 14.96 17.00 12.23
C SER A 118 13.65 17.10 11.45
N LEU A 119 12.50 17.10 12.13
CA LEU A 119 11.21 17.26 11.47
C LEU A 119 11.05 18.64 10.84
N ARG A 120 11.51 19.70 11.52
CA ARG A 120 11.55 21.06 10.95
C ARG A 120 12.47 21.14 9.73
N ALA A 121 13.64 20.51 9.78
CA ALA A 121 14.55 20.46 8.64
C ALA A 121 13.92 19.72 7.45
N LYS A 122 13.29 18.56 7.67
CA LYS A 122 12.56 17.82 6.63
C LYS A 122 11.45 18.65 6.01
N ARG A 123 10.65 19.36 6.83
CA ARG A 123 9.62 20.27 6.34
C ARG A 123 10.20 21.41 5.49
N LYS A 124 11.33 21.99 5.91
CA LYS A 124 12.02 23.04 5.14
C LYS A 124 12.47 22.52 3.77
N ILE A 125 13.04 21.31 3.72
CA ILE A 125 13.44 20.68 2.45
C ILE A 125 12.22 20.45 1.54
N MET A 126 11.10 19.97 2.10
CA MET A 126 9.86 19.75 1.34
C MET A 126 9.31 21.06 0.74
N GLY A 127 9.36 22.17 1.48
CA GLY A 127 8.95 23.47 0.96
C GLY A 127 9.80 23.98 -0.21
N LEU A 128 11.08 23.58 -0.28
CA LEU A 128 11.93 23.89 -1.45
C LEU A 128 11.51 23.10 -2.69
N TYR A 129 11.03 21.85 -2.50
CA TYR A 129 10.57 21.01 -3.61
C TYR A 129 9.26 21.54 -4.23
N GLU A 130 8.33 21.99 -3.39
CA GLU A 130 7.05 22.57 -3.85
C GLU A 130 7.25 23.81 -4.74
N GLN A 131 8.25 24.65 -4.44
CA GLN A 131 8.57 25.80 -5.28
C GLN A 131 9.19 25.42 -6.64
N ALA A 132 9.91 24.30 -6.70
CA ALA A 132 10.60 23.85 -7.90
C ALA A 132 9.65 23.22 -8.94
N VAL A 133 8.52 22.66 -8.51
CA VAL A 133 7.56 21.99 -9.39
C VAL A 133 6.38 22.92 -9.67
N LYS A 134 6.57 23.86 -10.60
CA LYS A 134 5.43 24.53 -11.22
C LYS A 134 4.97 23.70 -12.40
N PRO A 135 3.68 23.29 -12.47
CA PRO A 135 3.17 22.61 -13.65
C PRO A 135 3.33 23.55 -14.85
N GLU A 136 3.87 23.02 -15.94
CA GLU A 136 4.00 23.76 -17.18
C GLU A 136 2.61 24.02 -17.75
N ASP A 137 2.27 25.29 -17.94
CA ASP A 137 0.99 25.69 -18.54
C ASP A 137 0.97 25.21 -20.00
N ILE A 138 0.21 24.15 -20.27
CA ILE A 138 -0.02 23.64 -21.62
C ILE A 138 -0.87 24.68 -22.36
N LYS A 139 -0.21 25.52 -23.16
CA LYS A 139 -0.90 26.43 -24.07
C LYS A 139 -1.46 25.63 -25.24
N PRO A 140 -2.74 25.83 -25.62
CA PRO A 140 -3.29 25.19 -26.81
C PRO A 140 -2.52 25.64 -28.05
N ASP A 141 -2.26 24.72 -28.96
CA ASP A 141 -1.62 25.01 -30.24
C ASP A 141 -2.50 26.02 -31.02
N PRO A 142 -1.96 27.19 -31.43
CA PRO A 142 -2.71 28.19 -32.17
C PRO A 142 -3.31 27.65 -33.48
N VAL A 143 -2.69 26.62 -34.09
CA VAL A 143 -3.23 25.98 -35.30
C VAL A 143 -4.48 25.17 -34.96
N GLN A 144 -4.45 24.40 -33.88
CA GLN A 144 -5.60 23.63 -33.41
C GLN A 144 -6.77 24.55 -33.02
N GLU A 145 -6.50 25.68 -32.36
CA GLU A 145 -7.53 26.65 -31.98
C GLU A 145 -8.20 27.29 -33.21
N ALA A 146 -7.42 27.64 -34.23
CA ALA A 146 -7.94 28.18 -35.49
C ALA A 146 -8.85 27.17 -36.23
N ILE A 147 -8.44 25.89 -36.25
CA ILE A 147 -9.22 24.80 -36.86
C ILE A 147 -10.53 24.61 -36.08
N MET A 148 -10.47 24.50 -34.75
CA MET A 148 -11.66 24.34 -33.91
C MET A 148 -12.64 25.50 -34.07
N LYS A 149 -12.15 26.73 -34.15
CA LYS A 149 -12.98 27.93 -34.37
C LYS A 149 -13.67 27.89 -35.73
N ASN A 150 -12.95 27.56 -36.80
CA ASN A 150 -13.52 27.45 -38.14
C ASN A 150 -14.60 26.37 -38.22
N VAL A 151 -14.33 25.17 -37.69
CA VAL A 151 -15.32 24.09 -37.66
C VAL A 151 -16.56 24.50 -36.86
N SER A 152 -16.37 25.16 -35.72
CA SER A 152 -17.48 25.62 -34.86
C SER A 152 -18.37 26.67 -35.51
N THR A 153 -17.81 27.54 -36.36
CA THR A 153 -18.58 28.55 -37.09
C THR A 153 -19.22 27.99 -38.37
N SER A 154 -18.52 27.11 -39.07
CA SER A 154 -18.96 26.55 -40.35
C SER A 154 -20.05 25.47 -40.19
N ALA A 155 -19.87 24.52 -39.26
CA ALA A 155 -20.75 23.37 -39.13
C ALA A 155 -22.25 23.72 -38.92
N PRO A 156 -22.63 24.70 -38.07
CA PRO A 156 -24.04 25.07 -37.90
C PRO A 156 -24.66 25.66 -39.17
N THR A 157 -23.88 26.40 -39.96
CA THR A 157 -24.37 27.01 -41.21
C THR A 157 -24.63 25.94 -42.27
N MET A 158 -23.71 24.97 -42.39
CA MET A 158 -23.88 23.82 -43.27
C MET A 158 -25.08 22.97 -42.86
N PHE A 159 -25.26 22.71 -41.57
CA PHE A 159 -26.41 21.96 -41.06
C PHE A 159 -27.74 22.65 -41.39
N LYS A 160 -27.82 23.97 -41.22
CA LYS A 160 -29.03 24.75 -41.60
C LYS A 160 -29.36 24.59 -43.07
N ARG A 161 -28.36 24.73 -43.95
CA ARG A 161 -28.51 24.54 -45.41
C ARG A 161 -28.99 23.13 -45.75
N ALA A 162 -28.36 22.10 -45.18
CA ALA A 162 -28.76 20.72 -45.37
C ALA A 162 -30.22 20.47 -44.91
N SER A 163 -30.61 21.02 -43.76
CA SER A 163 -31.99 20.91 -43.28
C SER A 163 -33.00 21.60 -44.20
N ALA A 164 -32.62 22.73 -44.80
CA ALA A 164 -33.46 23.48 -45.73
C ALA A 164 -33.66 22.69 -47.03
N VAL A 165 -32.57 22.12 -47.59
CA VAL A 165 -32.63 21.25 -48.78
C VAL A 165 -33.49 20.02 -48.51
N MET A 166 -33.38 19.41 -47.34
CA MET A 166 -34.20 18.26 -46.98
C MET A 166 -35.69 18.60 -46.90
N LYS A 167 -36.03 19.79 -46.38
CA LYS A 167 -37.42 20.28 -46.33
C LYS A 167 -37.95 20.58 -47.73
N SER A 168 -37.18 21.26 -48.59
CA SER A 168 -37.60 21.56 -49.95
C SER A 168 -37.76 20.29 -50.79
N LEU A 169 -36.87 19.31 -50.63
CA LEU A 169 -36.97 18.01 -51.30
C LEU A 169 -38.25 17.26 -50.92
N LYS A 170 -38.65 17.29 -49.65
CA LYS A 170 -39.92 16.70 -49.19
C LYS A 170 -41.12 17.37 -49.85
N SER A 171 -41.13 18.70 -49.91
CA SER A 171 -42.17 19.48 -50.60
C SER A 171 -42.24 19.11 -52.09
N LEU A 172 -41.10 19.11 -52.78
CA LEU A 172 -41.01 18.75 -54.19
C LEU A 172 -41.53 17.33 -54.47
N LYS A 173 -41.18 16.36 -53.61
CA LYS A 173 -41.71 14.99 -53.70
C LYS A 173 -43.24 14.98 -53.62
N GLN A 174 -43.83 15.73 -52.68
CA GLN A 174 -45.28 15.80 -52.53
C GLN A 174 -45.94 16.43 -53.77
N SER A 175 -45.37 17.50 -54.33
CA SER A 175 -45.87 18.10 -55.57
C SER A 175 -45.78 17.14 -56.75
N ALA A 176 -44.67 16.42 -56.91
CA ALA A 176 -44.49 15.44 -57.98
C ALA A 176 -45.48 14.27 -57.86
N GLU A 177 -45.74 13.78 -56.63
CA GLU A 177 -46.72 12.72 -56.38
C GLU A 177 -48.17 13.19 -56.63
N GLY A 178 -48.50 14.43 -56.26
CA GLY A 178 -49.80 15.04 -56.58
C GLY A 178 -50.00 15.20 -58.09
N LEU A 179 -48.98 15.65 -58.83
CA LEU A 179 -49.03 15.73 -60.29
C LEU A 179 -49.20 14.35 -60.93
N ARG A 180 -48.47 13.34 -60.44
CA ARG A 180 -48.64 11.95 -60.91
C ARG A 180 -50.08 11.46 -60.68
N GLN A 181 -50.66 11.73 -59.50
CA GLN A 181 -52.03 11.36 -59.20
C GLN A 181 -53.04 12.01 -60.17
N VAL A 182 -52.84 13.29 -60.54
CA VAL A 182 -53.69 13.97 -61.54
C VAL A 182 -53.57 13.31 -62.92
N LEU A 183 -52.36 12.94 -63.34
CA LEU A 183 -52.14 12.26 -64.62
C LEU A 183 -52.73 10.85 -64.66
N ASP A 184 -52.74 10.14 -63.52
CA ASP A 184 -53.30 8.79 -63.40
C ASP A 184 -54.85 8.79 -63.28
N MET A 185 -55.49 9.94 -63.04
CA MET A 185 -56.95 10.04 -62.99
C MET A 185 -57.55 9.95 -64.40
N LYS A 186 -58.54 9.06 -64.58
CA LYS A 186 -59.33 9.00 -65.82
C LYS A 186 -60.22 10.26 -65.92
N PRO A 187 -60.30 10.90 -67.10
CA PRO A 187 -61.15 12.07 -67.27
C PRO A 187 -62.62 11.71 -66.99
N SER A 188 -63.34 12.61 -66.32
CA SER A 188 -64.78 12.46 -66.06
C SER A 188 -65.53 12.24 -67.37
N ALA A 189 -66.57 11.39 -67.36
CA ALA A 189 -67.37 11.06 -68.53
C ALA A 189 -67.91 12.31 -69.24
N GLU A 190 -68.32 13.33 -68.47
CA GLU A 190 -68.79 14.62 -68.97
C GLU A 190 -67.70 15.38 -69.74
N TRP A 191 -66.46 15.36 -69.25
CA TRP A 191 -65.32 16.00 -69.93
C TRP A 191 -64.93 15.27 -71.22
N VAL A 192 -65.04 13.95 -71.26
CA VAL A 192 -64.79 13.16 -72.48
C VAL A 192 -65.85 13.43 -73.54
N GLU A 193 -67.10 13.63 -73.15
CA GLU A 193 -68.19 14.02 -74.06
C GLU A 193 -67.98 15.44 -74.60
N ILE A 194 -67.64 16.41 -73.73
CA ILE A 194 -67.30 17.78 -74.17
C ILE A 194 -66.08 17.78 -75.10
N TYR A 195 -65.02 17.00 -74.81
CA TYR A 195 -63.86 16.89 -75.71
C TYR A 195 -64.26 16.34 -77.08
N LYS A 196 -65.16 15.36 -77.15
CA LYS A 196 -65.68 14.83 -78.42
C LYS A 196 -66.57 15.84 -79.16
N GLU A 197 -67.32 16.65 -78.44
CA GLU A 197 -68.24 17.65 -78.99
C GLU A 197 -67.50 18.88 -79.53
N VAL A 198 -66.42 19.30 -78.85
CA VAL A 198 -65.62 20.47 -79.24
C VAL A 198 -64.51 20.13 -80.24
N LEU A 199 -63.91 18.94 -80.16
CA LEU A 199 -62.79 18.53 -81.05
C LEU A 199 -63.18 17.52 -82.14
N GLY A 200 -64.46 17.14 -82.25
CA GLY A 200 -65.05 16.53 -83.45
C GLY A 200 -64.73 15.04 -83.67
N GLY A 201 -65.78 14.24 -83.86
CA GLY A 201 -65.69 12.82 -84.30
C GLY A 201 -65.24 12.66 -85.76
N PRO A 202 -64.81 11.44 -86.19
CA PRO A 202 -64.11 11.26 -87.44
C PRO A 202 -65.08 11.02 -88.61
N VAL A 203 -65.10 11.92 -89.59
CA VAL A 203 -65.59 11.64 -90.97
C VAL A 203 -64.69 12.38 -91.96
N GLY A 204 -64.23 11.65 -92.96
CA GLY A 204 -63.21 12.09 -93.92
C GLY A 204 -63.63 13.12 -94.96
N ALA A 205 -62.61 13.42 -95.78
CA ALA A 205 -62.56 14.28 -96.97
C ALA A 205 -61.99 15.70 -96.79
N ALA A 206 -60.70 15.80 -97.18
CA ALA A 206 -60.01 16.91 -97.86
C ALA A 206 -59.75 18.27 -97.15
N CYS A 207 -58.47 18.47 -96.78
CA CYS A 207 -57.55 19.63 -96.93
C CYS A 207 -58.02 21.09 -96.62
N PRO A 208 -57.09 22.07 -96.45
CA PRO A 208 -55.72 22.04 -95.89
C PRO A 208 -55.48 23.16 -94.82
N ASP A 209 -54.35 23.04 -94.13
CA ASP A 209 -53.49 24.11 -93.56
C ASP A 209 -54.12 25.29 -92.79
N LEU A 210 -53.82 25.38 -91.47
CA LEU A 210 -53.44 26.64 -90.81
C LEU A 210 -52.94 26.39 -89.37
N HIS A 211 -51.67 26.76 -89.18
CA HIS A 211 -50.87 26.92 -87.97
C HIS A 211 -51.60 27.30 -86.66
N HIS A 212 -51.16 26.71 -85.54
CA HIS A 212 -50.73 27.46 -84.35
C HIS A 212 -49.79 26.67 -83.40
N ARG A 213 -48.51 27.09 -83.40
CA ARG A 213 -47.65 27.43 -82.24
C ARG A 213 -47.52 26.40 -81.09
N LEU A 214 -46.46 25.60 -81.14
CA LEU A 214 -45.87 24.95 -79.95
C LEU A 214 -44.65 25.78 -79.47
N PRO A 215 -44.57 26.17 -78.18
CA PRO A 215 -43.38 26.80 -77.63
C PRO A 215 -42.22 25.82 -77.49
N SER A 216 -41.03 26.36 -77.68
CA SER A 216 -39.71 25.75 -77.72
C SER A 216 -39.26 24.96 -76.49
N THR A 217 -38.40 23.99 -76.77
CA THR A 217 -37.45 23.22 -75.94
C THR A 217 -37.00 23.89 -74.63
N ILE A 218 -37.06 23.12 -73.53
CA ILE A 218 -36.48 23.48 -72.23
C ILE A 218 -34.99 23.13 -72.26
N GLU A 219 -34.13 24.15 -72.32
CA GLU A 219 -32.67 24.02 -72.15
C GLU A 219 -32.33 23.85 -70.66
N ARG A 220 -31.49 22.86 -70.36
CA ARG A 220 -31.01 22.53 -69.01
C ARG A 220 -29.87 23.47 -68.65
N ALA A 221 -30.10 24.39 -67.72
CA ALA A 221 -29.05 25.29 -67.27
C ALA A 221 -28.04 24.56 -66.37
N VAL A 222 -26.77 24.74 -66.73
CA VAL A 222 -25.53 24.42 -65.99
C VAL A 222 -24.98 23.00 -66.21
N SER A 223 -23.82 22.94 -66.85
CA SER A 223 -22.98 21.77 -67.11
C SER A 223 -22.13 21.38 -65.90
N ASP A 224 -22.12 20.09 -65.55
CA ASP A 224 -21.46 19.45 -64.41
C ASP A 224 -19.91 19.57 -64.33
N ALA A 225 -19.29 20.37 -65.20
CA ALA A 225 -17.83 20.47 -65.31
C ALA A 225 -17.17 21.39 -64.26
N GLU A 226 -17.93 22.28 -63.60
CA GLU A 226 -17.38 23.25 -62.65
C GLU A 226 -17.07 22.68 -61.26
N TYR A 227 -17.56 21.49 -60.92
CA TYR A 227 -17.37 20.92 -59.58
C TYR A 227 -16.05 20.14 -59.39
N SER A 228 -15.27 19.91 -60.46
CA SER A 228 -14.10 19.01 -60.41
C SER A 228 -12.75 19.71 -60.18
N ALA A 229 -12.67 21.04 -60.19
CA ALA A 229 -11.40 21.75 -60.25
C ALA A 229 -10.70 21.97 -58.89
N ASP A 230 -11.43 21.89 -57.77
CA ASP A 230 -10.92 22.39 -56.48
C ASP A 230 -10.48 21.31 -55.48
N TYR A 231 -10.42 20.03 -55.88
CA TYR A 231 -10.00 18.97 -54.97
C TYR A 231 -8.53 18.58 -55.18
N VAL A 232 -7.65 19.10 -54.32
CA VAL A 232 -6.26 18.64 -54.17
C VAL A 232 -6.13 17.89 -52.84
N PRO A 233 -5.92 16.56 -52.84
CA PRO A 233 -5.68 15.82 -51.61
C PRO A 233 -4.28 16.12 -51.06
N ALA A 234 -4.20 16.53 -49.79
CA ALA A 234 -2.93 16.76 -49.11
C ALA A 234 -2.15 15.45 -48.90
N SER A 235 -0.88 15.44 -49.29
CA SER A 235 0.07 14.35 -49.06
C SER A 235 0.37 14.20 -47.56
N LYS A 236 0.34 12.95 -47.08
CA LYS A 236 0.67 12.57 -45.70
C LYS A 236 2.09 13.02 -45.33
N ILE A 237 2.22 13.86 -44.31
CA ILE A 237 3.50 14.14 -43.66
C ILE A 237 3.79 12.98 -42.71
N ILE A 238 4.83 12.20 -43.01
CA ILE A 238 5.38 11.18 -42.13
C ILE A 238 6.31 11.91 -41.14
N HIS A 239 5.96 11.90 -39.85
CA HIS A 239 6.88 12.27 -38.79
C HIS A 239 7.91 11.16 -38.62
N ASN A 240 9.17 11.44 -38.94
CA ASN A 240 10.29 10.65 -38.45
C ASN A 240 10.65 11.16 -37.05
N GLU A 241 10.41 10.34 -36.03
CA GLU A 241 10.97 10.52 -34.69
C GLU A 241 12.45 10.09 -34.72
N THR A 242 13.37 11.05 -34.66
CA THR A 242 14.75 10.80 -34.26
C THR A 242 14.82 10.80 -32.73
N ASN A 243 14.98 9.60 -32.16
CA ASN A 243 15.43 9.40 -30.79
C ASN A 243 16.92 9.76 -30.70
N ASP A 244 17.24 10.89 -30.06
CA ASP A 244 18.59 11.14 -29.54
C ASP A 244 18.67 10.61 -28.10
N ASN A 245 19.49 9.59 -27.91
CA ASN A 245 19.95 9.09 -26.62
C ASN A 245 21.48 9.14 -26.65
N MET A 246 22.08 10.20 -26.08
CA MET A 246 23.38 10.16 -25.42
C MET A 246 23.55 11.35 -24.48
#